data_AF-A0A6P2RRS2-F1
#
_entry.id   AF-A0A6P2RRS2-F1
#
_cell.length_a   1.000
_cell.length_b   1.000
_cell.length_c   1.000
_cell.angle_alpha   90.00
_cell.angle_beta   90.00
_cell.angle_gamma   90.00
#
_symmetry.space_group_name_H-M   'P 1'
#
loop_
_entity.id
_entity.type
_entity.pdbx_description
1 polymer ?
#
loop_
_entity_poly.entity_id
_entity_poly.type
_entity_poly.pdbx_seq_one_letter_code
_entity_poly.pdbx_strand_id
1 'polypeptide(L)' 'MATMIERIESRAWVAHVDDERDAGNGYMVMLANGYDFADDPGCGVRGFDTLREAEIETRRSNVIESTKS' A
#
# COMPACT_ATOMS: atom_id res chain seq x y z
N MET A 1 -18.73 -7.59 7.76
CA MET A 1 -17.56 -6.85 8.28
C MET A 1 -16.54 -6.84 7.16
N ALA A 2 -16.06 -5.67 6.75
CA ALA A 2 -15.02 -5.60 5.73
C ALA A 2 -13.70 -6.15 6.30
N THR A 3 -12.94 -6.89 5.50
CA THR A 3 -11.59 -7.35 5.83
C THR A 3 -10.63 -6.16 5.95
N MET A 4 -9.43 -6.37 6.50
CA MET A 4 -8.43 -5.28 6.52
C MET A 4 -7.95 -4.93 5.11
N ILE A 5 -7.84 -5.92 4.22
CA ILE A 5 -7.52 -5.72 2.81
C ILE A 5 -8.55 -4.80 2.16
N GLU A 6 -9.84 -5.10 2.28
CA GLU A 6 -10.91 -4.27 1.71
C GLU A 6 -10.88 -2.82 2.26
N ARG A 7 -10.49 -2.63 3.53
CA ARG A 7 -10.32 -1.29 4.10
C ARG A 7 -9.12 -0.54 3.49
N ILE A 8 -8.02 -1.23 3.23
CA ILE A 8 -6.84 -0.62 2.62
C ILE A 8 -7.14 -0.29 1.15
N GLU A 9 -7.76 -1.22 0.41
CA GLU A 9 -8.16 -1.03 -0.99
C GLU A 9 -9.26 0.02 -1.18
N SER A 10 -10.05 0.31 -0.15
CA SER A 10 -11.03 1.41 -0.22
C SER A 10 -10.42 2.81 -0.30
N ARG A 11 -9.08 2.94 -0.13
CA ARG A 11 -8.37 4.22 -0.20
C ARG A 11 -8.12 4.60 -1.66
N ALA A 12 -8.47 5.84 -2.03
CA ALA A 12 -8.35 6.32 -3.41
C ALA A 12 -6.94 6.24 -4.03
N TRP A 13 -5.90 6.18 -3.20
CA TRP A 13 -4.50 6.08 -3.61
C TRP A 13 -3.93 4.66 -3.53
N VAL A 14 -4.73 3.66 -3.18
CA VAL A 14 -4.34 2.23 -3.23
C VAL A 14 -4.94 1.61 -4.48
N ALA A 15 -4.12 0.97 -5.30
CA ALA A 15 -4.58 0.22 -6.46
C ALA A 15 -4.99 -1.21 -6.06
N HIS A 16 -4.16 -1.89 -5.28
CA HIS A 16 -4.39 -3.27 -4.90
C HIS A 16 -3.56 -3.69 -3.67
N VAL A 17 -4.04 -4.70 -2.94
CA VAL A 17 -3.26 -5.42 -1.93
C VAL A 17 -3.29 -6.91 -2.24
N ASP A 18 -2.12 -7.50 -2.44
CA ASP A 18 -1.94 -8.94 -2.66
C ASP A 18 -1.56 -9.64 -1.35
N ASP A 19 -2.12 -10.83 -1.13
CA ASP A 19 -1.83 -11.70 0.00
C ASP A 19 -0.88 -12.81 -0.44
N GLU A 20 0.42 -12.51 -0.40
CA GLU A 20 1.47 -13.42 -0.86
C GLU A 20 1.96 -14.39 0.23
N ARG A 21 1.23 -14.54 1.34
CA ARG A 21 1.63 -15.39 2.47
C ARG A 21 1.80 -16.87 2.09
N ASP A 22 1.01 -17.35 1.15
CA ASP A 22 1.11 -18.72 0.64
C ASP A 22 2.42 -18.96 -0.14
N ALA A 23 3.08 -17.90 -0.62
CA ALA A 23 4.39 -17.95 -1.28
C ALA A 23 5.56 -17.78 -0.29
N GLY A 24 5.28 -17.63 1.02
CA GLY A 24 6.29 -17.33 2.04
C GLY A 24 6.68 -15.86 2.13
N ASN A 25 5.96 -14.98 1.42
CA ASN A 25 6.09 -13.53 1.54
C ASN A 25 5.07 -12.99 2.55
N GLY A 26 5.04 -11.66 2.73
CA GLY A 26 4.01 -10.98 3.50
C GLY A 26 2.81 -10.59 2.62
N TYR A 27 2.41 -9.34 2.74
CA TYR A 27 1.41 -8.67 1.91
C TYR A 27 2.12 -7.69 0.98
N MET A 28 1.70 -7.60 -0.27
CA MET A 28 2.22 -6.60 -1.21
C MET A 28 1.17 -5.53 -1.44
N VAL A 29 1.52 -4.28 -1.20
CA VAL A 29 0.64 -3.14 -1.50
C VAL A 29 1.16 -2.44 -2.75
N MET A 30 0.24 -2.15 -3.66
CA MET A 30 0.45 -1.30 -4.81
C MET A 30 -0.42 -0.04 -4.68
N LEU A 31 0.21 1.12 -4.71
CA LEU A 31 -0.44 2.42 -4.77
C LEU A 31 -0.94 2.70 -6.20
N ALA A 32 -1.95 3.55 -6.30
CA ALA A 32 -2.47 4.02 -7.57
C ALA A 32 -1.40 4.88 -8.29
N ASN A 33 -1.47 4.90 -9.62
CA ASN A 33 -0.57 5.71 -10.43
C ASN A 33 -0.57 7.17 -9.98
N GLY A 34 0.62 7.74 -9.79
CA GLY A 34 0.77 9.11 -9.30
C GLY A 34 0.84 9.21 -7.78
N TYR A 35 0.96 8.10 -7.06
CA TYR A 35 1.22 8.06 -5.63
C TYR A 35 2.44 7.20 -5.31
N ASP A 36 3.25 7.68 -4.38
CA ASP A 36 4.42 6.97 -3.85
C ASP A 36 4.33 6.91 -2.31
N PHE A 37 5.04 5.96 -1.70
CA PHE A 37 5.23 5.96 -0.26
C PHE A 37 6.12 7.14 0.15
N ALA A 38 5.73 7.84 1.22
CA ALA A 38 6.39 9.07 1.63
C ALA A 38 7.86 8.85 2.06
N ASP A 39 8.18 7.67 2.56
CA ASP A 39 9.53 7.28 2.98
C ASP A 39 10.39 6.71 1.84
N ASP A 40 9.79 6.41 0.68
CA ASP A 40 10.48 5.97 -0.53
C ASP A 40 9.91 6.66 -1.79
N PRO A 41 10.18 7.98 -1.98
CA PRO A 41 9.66 8.73 -3.13
C PRO A 41 10.10 8.14 -4.47
N GLY A 42 9.16 8.00 -5.40
CA GLY A 42 9.35 7.28 -6.67
C GLY A 42 8.97 5.80 -6.61
N CYS A 43 8.60 5.28 -5.43
CA CYS A 43 8.19 3.89 -5.24
C CYS A 43 6.74 3.78 -4.78
N GLY A 44 5.87 3.27 -5.66
CA GLY A 44 4.45 3.01 -5.38
C GLY A 44 4.14 1.58 -4.94
N VAL A 45 5.15 0.72 -4.74
CA VAL A 45 4.96 -0.70 -4.41
C VAL A 45 5.80 -1.08 -3.21
N ARG A 46 5.22 -1.77 -2.23
CA ARG A 46 5.93 -2.18 -1.02
C ARG A 46 5.37 -3.45 -0.39
N GLY A 47 6.26 -4.31 0.10
CA GLY A 47 5.92 -5.48 0.91
C GLY A 47 5.82 -5.16 2.40
N PHE A 48 4.91 -5.83 3.11
CA PHE A 48 4.65 -5.70 4.54
C PHE A 48 4.47 -7.06 5.20
N ASP A 49 4.97 -7.27 6.42
CA ASP A 49 4.77 -8.54 7.12
C ASP A 49 3.35 -8.69 7.64
N THR A 50 2.69 -7.57 7.98
CA THR A 50 1.33 -7.57 8.52
C THR A 50 0.41 -6.57 7.83
N LEU A 51 -0.89 -6.91 7.77
CA LEU A 51 -1.93 -5.97 7.33
C LEU A 51 -2.04 -4.73 8.24
N ARG A 52 -1.54 -4.79 9.48
CA ARG A 52 -1.53 -3.64 10.38
C ARG A 52 -0.49 -2.61 9.96
N GLU A 53 0.69 -3.06 9.56
CA GLU A 53 1.72 -2.18 8.99
C GLU A 53 1.26 -1.59 7.67
N ALA A 54 0.72 -2.42 6.78
CA ALA A 54 0.13 -1.95 5.52
C ALA A 54 -0.98 -0.90 5.75
N GLU A 55 -1.85 -1.09 6.75
CA GLU A 55 -2.88 -0.12 7.12
C GLU A 55 -2.32 1.23 7.56
N ILE A 56 -1.22 1.23 8.33
CA ILE A 56 -0.55 2.45 8.81
C ILE A 56 0.17 3.15 7.67
N GLU A 57 0.97 2.41 6.90
CA GLU A 57 1.82 2.98 5.85
C GLU A 57 1.06 3.43 4.61
N THR A 58 -0.16 2.92 4.42
CA THR A 58 -1.06 3.45 3.37
C THR A 58 -1.88 4.64 3.85
N ARG A 59 -1.66 5.22 5.05
CA ARG A 59 -2.43 6.39 5.50
C ARG A 59 -2.06 7.61 4.65
N ARG A 60 -2.96 8.58 4.56
CA ARG A 60 -2.73 9.79 3.75
C ARG A 60 -1.45 10.55 4.11
N SER A 61 -1.02 10.48 5.38
CA SER A 61 0.23 11.08 5.86
C SER A 61 1.50 10.38 5.38
N ASN A 62 1.39 9.12 4.97
CA ASN A 62 2.51 8.25 4.58
C ASN A 62 2.51 7.95 3.08
N VAL A 63 1.63 8.63 2.33
CA VAL A 63 1.53 8.56 0.88
C VAL A 63 1.61 9.97 0.33
N ILE A 64 2.47 10.18 -0.65
CA ILE A 64 2.65 11.45 -1.35
C ILE A 64 2.19 11.32 -2.80
N GLU A 65 1.88 12.46 -3.42
CA GLU A 65 1.74 12.48 -4.87
C GLU A 65 3.13 12.31 -5.48
N SER A 66 3.23 11.38 -6.42
CA SER A 66 4.47 11.12 -7.15
C SER A 66 4.84 12.37 -7.94
N THR A 67 6.05 12.88 -7.73
CA THR A 67 6.61 13.95 -8.54
C THR A 67 6.96 13.41 -9.91
N LYS A 68 5.96 13.29 -10.79
CA LYS A 68 6.21 13.16 -12.23
C LYS A 68 6.88 14.44 -12.71
N SER A 69 8.18 14.37 -12.95
CA SER A 69 8.92 15.35 -13.76
C SER A 69 8.65 15.12 -15.25
#